data_AF-A0A259JTX3-F1
#
_entry.id   AF-A0A259JTX3-F1
#
_cell.length_a   1.000
_cell.length_b   1.000
_cell.length_c   1.000
_cell.angle_alpha   90.00
_cell.angle_beta   90.00
_cell.angle_gamma   90.00
#
_symmetry.space_group_name_H-M   'P 1'
#
loop_
_entity.id
_entity.type
_entity.pdbx_description
1 polymer ?
#
loop_
_entity_poly.entity_id
_entity_poly.type
_entity_poly.pdbx_seq_one_letter_code
_entity_poly.pdbx_strand_id
1 'polypeptide(L)' 'PQLARSVYYTTRENQVIREELFAAIASVLAFVMSLKRGEKPVRPRITVPVELQFDAEGMAAKPARAS' A
#
# COMPACT_ATOMS: atom_id res chain seq x y z
N PRO A 1 5.26 1.96 8.16
CA PRO A 1 5.14 2.20 6.70
C PRO A 1 3.67 2.29 6.29
N GLN A 2 3.27 3.17 5.37
CA GLN A 2 1.85 3.41 5.05
C GLN A 2 1.16 2.18 4.43
N LEU A 3 1.70 1.62 3.34
CA LEU A 3 1.08 0.49 2.63
C LEU A 3 0.85 -0.74 3.54
N ALA A 4 1.79 -1.05 4.43
CA ALA A 4 1.66 -2.16 5.36
C ALA A 4 0.47 -1.96 6.33
N ARG A 5 0.28 -0.73 6.83
CA ARG A 5 -0.85 -0.41 7.71
C ARG A 5 -2.17 -0.45 6.97
N SER A 6 -2.21 0.05 5.73
CA SER A 6 -3.41 -0.04 4.89
C SER A 6 -3.87 -1.49 4.73
N VAL A 7 -2.96 -2.39 4.35
CA VAL A 7 -3.30 -3.81 4.20
C VAL A 7 -3.80 -4.41 5.52
N TYR A 8 -3.11 -4.12 6.63
CA TYR A 8 -3.46 -4.64 7.95
C TYR A 8 -4.85 -4.22 8.43
N TYR A 9 -5.20 -2.93 8.28
CA TYR A 9 -6.48 -2.42 8.77
C TYR A 9 -7.66 -2.63 7.82
N THR A 10 -7.41 -2.89 6.52
CA THR A 10 -8.52 -3.05 5.55
C THR A 10 -8.75 -4.47 5.06
N THR A 11 -7.88 -5.42 5.42
CA THR A 11 -7.95 -6.77 4.85
C THR A 11 -7.79 -7.82 5.95
N ARG A 12 -8.71 -8.77 6.00
CA ARG A 12 -8.59 -9.96 6.88
C ARG A 12 -7.95 -11.13 6.13
N GLU A 13 -7.60 -12.17 6.86
CA GLU A 13 -7.18 -13.44 6.26
C GLU A 13 -8.26 -13.97 5.31
N ASN A 14 -7.82 -14.54 4.17
CA ASN A 14 -8.66 -15.05 3.09
C ASN A 14 -9.58 -14.01 2.43
N GLN A 15 -9.36 -12.72 2.67
CA GLN A 15 -10.07 -11.64 2.01
C GLN A 15 -9.21 -11.04 0.88
N VAL A 16 -9.85 -10.71 -0.23
CA VAL A 16 -9.21 -9.94 -1.31
C VAL A 16 -8.86 -8.55 -0.77
N ILE A 17 -7.61 -8.11 -1.01
CA ILE A 17 -7.17 -6.74 -0.71
C ILE A 17 -8.06 -5.72 -1.43
N ARG A 18 -8.17 -4.52 -0.86
CA ARG A 18 -8.89 -3.42 -1.50
C ARG A 18 -8.32 -3.08 -2.88
N GLU A 19 -9.20 -2.83 -3.85
CA GLU A 19 -8.84 -2.52 -5.24
C GLU A 19 -7.93 -1.29 -5.34
N GLU A 20 -8.16 -0.30 -4.48
CA GLU A 20 -7.37 0.93 -4.42
C GLU A 20 -5.91 0.68 -4.02
N LEU A 21 -5.59 -0.50 -3.45
CA LEU A 21 -4.24 -0.92 -3.10
C LEU A 21 -3.59 -1.79 -4.18
N PHE A 22 -4.31 -2.21 -5.22
CA PHE A 22 -3.78 -3.11 -6.26
C PHE A 22 -2.54 -2.55 -6.94
N ALA A 23 -2.56 -1.29 -7.39
CA ALA A 23 -1.41 -0.68 -8.09
C ALA A 23 -0.16 -0.58 -7.20
N ALA A 24 -0.34 -0.22 -5.93
CA ALA A 24 0.73 -0.15 -4.95
C ALA A 24 1.35 -1.54 -4.69
N ILE A 25 0.51 -2.56 -4.51
CA ILE A 25 0.96 -3.94 -4.25
C ILE A 25 1.61 -4.54 -5.49
N ALA A 26 1.02 -4.35 -6.67
CA ALA A 26 1.60 -4.78 -7.95
C ALA A 26 3.00 -4.19 -8.16
N SER A 27 3.20 -2.91 -7.82
CA SER A 27 4.52 -2.25 -7.93
C SER A 27 5.57 -2.89 -7.00
N VAL A 28 5.18 -3.24 -5.76
CA VAL A 28 6.06 -3.96 -4.83
C VAL A 28 6.38 -5.37 -5.35
N LEU A 29 5.37 -6.10 -5.82
CA LEU A 29 5.56 -7.44 -6.38
C LEU A 29 6.48 -7.40 -7.60
N ALA A 30 6.26 -6.48 -8.53
CA ALA A 30 7.10 -6.30 -9.71
C ALA A 30 8.56 -6.00 -9.33
N PHE A 31 8.77 -5.11 -8.35
CA PHE A 31 10.11 -4.80 -7.84
C PHE A 31 10.79 -6.05 -7.23
N VAL A 32 10.09 -6.78 -6.35
CA VAL A 32 10.61 -7.99 -5.72
C VAL A 32 10.92 -9.08 -6.76
N MET A 33 10.02 -9.30 -7.72
CA MET A 33 10.22 -10.28 -8.79
C MET A 33 11.43 -9.92 -9.66
N SER A 34 11.64 -8.65 -9.95
CA SER A 34 12.79 -8.16 -10.73
C SER A 34 14.10 -8.37 -9.97
N LEU A 35 14.13 -8.09 -8.67
CA LEU A 35 15.28 -8.42 -7.82
C LEU A 35 15.59 -9.92 -7.82
N LYS A 36 14.57 -10.78 -7.76
CA LYS A 36 14.74 -12.25 -7.82
C LYS A 36 15.32 -12.73 -9.15
N ARG A 37 15.15 -11.96 -10.24
CA ARG A 37 15.78 -12.22 -11.56
C ARG A 37 17.22 -11.68 -11.66
N GLY A 38 17.74 -11.05 -10.62
CA GLY A 38 19.08 -10.43 -10.62
C GLY A 38 19.13 -9.06 -11.30
N GLU A 39 17.97 -8.49 -11.63
CA GLU A 39 17.89 -7.13 -12.19
C GLU A 39 18.21 -6.08 -11.12
N LYS A 40 18.48 -4.85 -11.56
CA LYS A 40 18.68 -3.69 -10.69
C LYS A 40 17.55 -2.67 -10.89
N PRO A 41 16.30 -3.02 -10.57
CA PRO A 41 15.18 -2.11 -10.74
C PRO A 41 15.32 -0.89 -9.81
N VAL A 42 14.79 0.25 -10.24
CA VAL A 42 14.64 1.41 -9.37
C VAL A 42 13.58 1.10 -8.32
N ARG A 43 13.80 1.55 -7.07
CA ARG A 43 12.78 1.39 -6.01
C ARG A 43 11.50 2.13 -6.41
N PRO A 44 10.33 1.47 -6.41
CA PRO A 44 9.10 2.12 -6.81
C PRO A 44 8.69 3.18 -5.79
N ARG A 45 8.12 4.29 -6.28
CA ARG A 45 7.46 5.27 -5.42
C ARG A 45 6.05 4.77 -5.11
N ILE A 46 5.85 4.31 -3.90
CA ILE A 46 4.56 3.82 -3.44
C ILE A 46 3.73 4.98 -2.86
N THR A 47 2.52 5.16 -3.39
CA THR A 47 1.53 6.10 -2.87
C THR A 47 0.32 5.33 -2.39
N VAL A 48 -0.25 5.74 -1.25
CA VAL A 48 -1.47 5.16 -0.68
C VAL A 48 -2.53 6.26 -0.66
N PRO A 49 -3.76 6.02 -1.14
CA PRO A 49 -4.86 6.98 -1.05
C PRO A 49 -5.09 7.44 0.40
N VAL A 50 -5.42 8.70 0.61
CA VAL A 50 -5.54 9.29 1.96
C VAL A 50 -6.60 8.56 2.79
N GLU A 51 -7.66 8.09 2.14
CA GLU A 51 -8.76 7.33 2.73
C GLU A 51 -8.30 5.97 3.29
N LEU A 52 -7.15 5.47 2.84
CA LEU A 52 -6.55 4.19 3.24
C LEU A 52 -5.22 4.38 3.98
N GLN A 53 -4.89 5.61 4.38
CA GLN A 53 -3.77 5.85 5.27
C GLN A 53 -4.23 5.70 6.71
N PHE A 54 -3.52 4.89 7.46
CA PHE A 54 -3.79 4.65 8.88
C PHE A 54 -2.57 5.02 9.71
N ASP A 55 -2.79 5.60 10.87
CA ASP A 55 -1.77 5.79 11.90
C ASP A 55 -1.48 4.49 12.66
N ALA A 56 -0.70 4.56 13.74
CA ALA A 56 -0.32 3.37 14.51
C ALA A 56 -1.47 2.82 15.35
N GLU A 57 -2.46 3.65 15.62
CA GLU A 57 -3.65 3.36 16.41
C GLU A 57 -4.80 2.83 15.53
N GLY A 58 -4.63 2.85 14.20
CA GLY A 58 -5.63 2.39 13.24
C GLY A 58 -6.68 3.45 12.90
N MET A 59 -6.44 4.71 13.26
CA MET A 59 -7.30 5.81 12.84
C MET A 59 -6.94 6.19 11.40
N ALA A 60 -7.96 6.23 10.54
CA ALA A 60 -7.80 6.72 9.18
C ALA A 60 -7.37 8.19 9.22
N ALA A 61 -6.37 8.53 8.41
CA ALA A 61 -5.96 9.91 8.20
C ALA A 61 -7.19 10.69 7.74
N LYS A 62 -7.63 11.64 8.57
CA LYS A 62 -8.80 12.46 8.26
C LYS A 62 -8.50 13.19 6.95
N PRO A 63 -9.33 13.07 5.89
CA PRO A 63 -9.12 13.87 4.70
C PRO A 63 -9.17 15.33 5.16
N ALA A 64 -8.12 16.10 4.86
CA ALA A 64 -8.14 17.53 5.09
C ALA A 64 -9.38 18.05 4.37
N ARG A 65 -10.37 18.55 5.13
CA ARG A 65 -11.54 19.20 4.52
C ARG A 65 -10.98 20.28 3.60
N ALA A 66 -11.25 20.15 2.30
CA ALA A 66 -11.04 21.24 1.36
C ALA A 66 -11.78 22.47 1.93
N SER A 67 -11.00 23.50 2.24
CA SER A 67 -11.50 24.84 2.60
C SER A 67 -11.63 25.66 1.33
#